data_AF-A0A838LW48-F1
#
_entry.id   AF-A0A838LW48-F1
#
_cell.length_a   1.000
_cell.length_b   1.000
_cell.length_c   1.000
_cell.angle_alpha   90.00
_cell.angle_beta   90.00
_cell.angle_gamma   90.00
#
_symmetry.space_group_name_H-M   'P 1'
#
loop_
_entity.id
_entity.type
_entity.pdbx_description
1 polymer ?
#
loop_
_entity_poly.entity_id
_entity_poly.type
_entity_poly.pdbx_seq_one_letter_code
_entity_poly.pdbx_strand_id
1 'polypeptide(L)' 'MSTVINTAPKLSRLADLDMQAAPAALIRAAQRAREIATRTHTPLVINKNGKLVEEIVQPTLADKE' A
#
# COMPACT_ATOMS: atom_id res chain seq x y z
N MET A 1 -10.60 18.44 3.22
CA MET A 1 -11.25 17.56 4.21
C MET A 1 -10.63 16.16 4.06
N SER A 2 -9.43 15.96 4.59
CA SER A 2 -8.70 14.69 4.48
C SER A 2 -9.29 13.68 5.46
N THR A 3 -10.00 12.69 4.94
CA THR A 3 -10.39 11.51 5.69
C THR A 3 -9.13 10.73 6.05
N VAL A 4 -8.55 11.03 7.22
CA VAL A 4 -7.62 10.12 7.89
C VAL A 4 -8.43 8.88 8.24
N ILE A 5 -8.38 7.88 7.37
CA ILE A 5 -8.86 6.53 7.68
C ILE A 5 -7.95 5.97 8.76
N ASN A 6 -8.28 6.29 10.01
CA ASN A 6 -7.72 5.66 11.20
C ASN A 6 -8.19 4.20 11.20
N THR A 7 -7.51 3.38 10.40
CA THR A 7 -7.82 1.97 10.24
C THR A 7 -7.05 1.25 11.33
N ALA A 8 -7.73 0.83 12.40
CA ALA A 8 -7.13 -0.02 13.41
C ALA A 8 -6.40 -1.19 12.72
N PRO A 9 -5.20 -1.58 13.18
CA PRO A 9 -4.42 -2.62 12.53
C PRO A 9 -5.26 -3.90 12.46
N LYS A 10 -5.55 -4.34 11.23
CA LYS A 10 -6.36 -5.54 10.99
C LYS A 10 -5.52 -6.74 11.45
N LEU A 11 -5.87 -7.36 12.57
CA LEU A 11 -5.19 -8.59 13.01
C LEU A 11 -5.60 -9.75 12.09
N SER A 12 -4.65 -10.66 11.84
CA SER A 12 -4.96 -11.88 11.12
C SER A 12 -5.93 -12.76 11.93
N ARG A 13 -6.83 -13.47 11.24
CA ARG A 13 -7.72 -14.49 11.84
C ARG A 13 -7.09 -15.88 11.87
N LEU A 14 -5.82 -15.98 11.51
CA LEU A 14 -5.05 -17.23 11.58
C LEU A 14 -4.81 -17.60 13.04
N ALA A 15 -4.92 -18.90 13.36
CA ALA A 15 -4.67 -19.41 14.71
C ALA A 15 -3.19 -19.34 15.11
N ASP A 16 -2.31 -19.32 14.12
CA ASP A 16 -0.87 -19.18 14.31
C ASP A 16 -0.52 -17.78 14.86
N LEU A 17 0.11 -17.76 16.03
CA LEU A 17 0.51 -16.54 16.74
C LEU A 17 1.51 -15.70 15.93
N ASP A 18 2.44 -16.35 15.23
CA ASP A 18 3.47 -15.65 14.44
C ASP A 18 2.86 -14.93 13.23
N MET A 19 1.72 -15.42 12.75
CA MET A 19 1.02 -14.86 11.60
C MET A 19 0.03 -13.74 11.95
N GLN A 20 -0.16 -13.41 13.23
CA GLN A 20 -1.11 -12.37 13.66
C GLN A 20 -0.74 -10.99 13.13
N ALA A 21 0.56 -10.68 13.08
CA ALA A 21 1.09 -9.40 12.61
C ALA A 21 1.27 -9.31 11.08
N ALA A 22 0.98 -10.39 10.34
CA ALA A 22 1.18 -10.44 8.89
C ALA A 22 0.48 -9.30 8.13
N PRO A 23 -0.77 -8.89 8.43
CA PRO A 23 -1.40 -7.79 7.71
C PRO A 23 -0.65 -6.45 7.88
N ALA A 24 -0.15 -6.16 9.08
CA ALA A 24 0.64 -4.97 9.34
C ALA A 24 2.00 -5.00 8.63
N ALA A 25 2.63 -6.19 8.56
CA ALA A 25 3.86 -6.38 7.78
C ALA A 25 3.63 -6.15 6.27
N LEU A 26 2.53 -6.68 5.72
CA LEU A 26 2.16 -6.51 4.32
C LEU A 26 1.91 -5.04 3.95
N ILE A 27 1.24 -4.27 4.83
CA ILE A 27 1.02 -2.83 4.61
C ILE A 27 2.36 -2.10 4.51
N ARG A 28 3.29 -2.36 5.45
CA ARG A 28 4.63 -1.75 5.43
C ARG A 28 5.42 -2.15 4.18
N ALA A 29 5.38 -3.42 3.81
CA ALA A 29 6.04 -3.91 2.60
C ALA A 29 5.48 -3.23 1.34
N ALA A 30 4.15 -3.09 1.24
CA ALA A 30 3.50 -2.43 0.13
C ALA A 30 3.85 -0.93 0.05
N GLN A 31 3.92 -0.23 1.19
CA GLN A 31 4.39 1.17 1.23
C GLN A 31 5.82 1.28 0.70
N ARG A 32 6.74 0.44 1.20
CA ARG A 32 8.13 0.44 0.78
C ARG A 32 8.30 0.08 -0.70
N ALA A 33 7.52 -0.88 -1.19
CA ALA A 33 7.53 -1.28 -2.59
C ALA A 33 7.13 -0.11 -3.50
N ARG A 34 6.12 0.68 -3.11
CA ARG A 34 5.72 1.88 -3.87
C ARG A 34 6.83 2.93 -3.91
N GLU A 35 7.49 3.20 -2.79
CA GLU A 35 8.63 4.13 -2.75
C GLU A 35 9.76 3.70 -3.69
N ILE A 36 10.10 2.41 -3.69
CA ILE A 36 11.13 1.85 -4.57
C ILE A 36 10.69 1.91 -6.03
N ALA A 37 9.43 1.57 -6.32
CA ALA A 37 8.88 1.60 -7.67
C ALA A 37 8.95 3.02 -8.27
N THR A 38 8.62 4.04 -7.48
CA THR A 38 8.78 5.44 -7.88
C THR A 38 10.23 5.80 -8.20
N ARG A 39 11.20 5.38 -7.36
CA ARG A 39 12.63 5.68 -7.58
C ARG A 39 13.23 4.96 -8.78
N THR A 40 12.77 3.74 -9.04
CA THR A 40 13.33 2.85 -10.08
C THR A 40 12.55 2.91 -11.38
N HIS A 41 11.46 3.70 -11.43
CA HIS A 41 10.52 3.72 -12.55
C HIS A 41 9.95 2.33 -12.87
N THR A 42 9.80 1.49 -11.84
CA THR A 42 9.17 0.18 -11.98
C THR A 42 7.64 0.37 -12.00
N PRO A 43 6.92 -0.16 -13.02
CA PRO A 43 5.46 -0.08 -13.06
C PRO A 43 4.81 -0.82 -11.88
N LEU A 44 3.68 -0.30 -11.41
CA LEU A 44 2.84 -0.96 -10.41
C LEU A 44 1.56 -1.48 -11.06
N VAL A 45 1.17 -2.70 -10.72
CA VAL A 45 -0.15 -3.25 -11.10
C VAL A 45 -1.18 -2.73 -10.10
N ILE A 46 -2.13 -1.94 -10.57
CA ILE A 46 -3.22 -1.36 -9.76
C ILE A 46 -4.58 -1.74 -10.31
N ASN A 47 -5.59 -1.78 -9.44
CA ASN A 47 -6.99 -1.92 -9.87
C ASN A 47 -7.58 -0.53 -10.13
N LYS A 48 -7.98 -0.28 -11.38
CA LYS A 48 -8.61 0.96 -11.84
C LYS A 48 -9.95 0.60 -12.48
N ASN A 49 -11.05 1.05 -11.88
CA ASN A 49 -12.42 0.76 -12.34
C ASN A 49 -12.70 -0.74 -12.55
N GLY A 50 -12.20 -1.59 -11.64
CA GLY A 50 -12.40 -3.04 -11.71
C GLY A 50 -11.47 -3.76 -12.68
N LYS A 51 -10.55 -3.06 -13.36
CA LYS A 51 -9.57 -3.64 -14.26
C LYS A 51 -8.17 -3.52 -13.68
N LEU A 52 -7.35 -4.56 -13.84
CA LEU A 52 -5.93 -4.50 -13.51
C LEU A 52 -5.20 -3.77 -14.64
N VAL A 53 -4.41 -2.76 -14.29
CA VAL A 53 -3.60 -1.96 -15.21
C VAL A 53 -2.20 -1.76 -14.64
N GLU A 54 -1.20 -1.71 -15.50
CA GLU A 54 0.17 -1.32 -15.14
C GLU A 54 0.34 0.19 -15.30
N GLU A 55 0.75 0.87 -14.24
CA GLU A 55 0.93 2.32 -14.25
C GLU A 55 2.25 2.70 -13.58
N ILE A 56 3.02 3.61 -14.19
CA ILE A 56 4.20 4.22 -13.56
C ILE A 56 3.68 5.30 -12.61
N VAL A 57 3.68 5.00 -11.32
CA VAL A 57 3.19 5.92 -10.30
C VAL A 57 4.27 6.97 -10.03
N GLN A 58 4.01 8.19 -10.49
CA GLN A 58 4.77 9.37 -10.10
C GLN A 58 4.40 9.79 -8.67
N PRO A 59 5.34 10.32 -7.88
CA PRO A 59 4.99 10.85 -6.57
C PRO A 59 4.13 12.09 -6.81
N THR A 60 2.83 11.99 -6.52
CA THR A 60 1.94 13.16 -6.59
C THR A 60 2.42 14.17 -5.55
N LEU A 61 2.75 15.38 -6.01
CA LEU A 61 3.10 16.55 -5.19
C LEU A 61 1.89 17.08 -4.40
N ALA A 62 1.20 16.22 -3.65
CA ALA A 62 -0.05 16.55 -2.97
C ALA A 62 0.08 16.72 -1.44
N ASP A 63 1.31 16.76 -0.91
CA ASP A 63 1.59 16.92 0.53
C ASP A 63 2.48 18.15 0.83
N LYS A 64 2.27 19.25 0.09
CA LYS A 64 2.87 20.56 0.41
C LYS A 64 1.83 21.67 0.26
N GLU A 65 0.84 21.71 1.14
CA GLU A 65 0.17 22.95 1.57
C GLU A 65 -0.27 22.85 3.03
#